data_AF-A0A6A6N6P3-F1
#
_entry.id   AF-A0A6A6N6P3-F1
#
_cell.length_a   1.000
_cell.length_b   1.000
_cell.length_c   1.000
_cell.angle_alpha   90.00
_cell.angle_beta   90.00
_cell.angle_gamma   90.00
#
_symmetry.space_group_name_H-M   'P 1'
#
loop_
_entity.id
_entity.type
_entity.pdbx_description
1 polymer ?
#
loop_
_entity_poly.entity_id
_entity_poly.type
_entity_poly.pdbx_seq_one_letter_code
_entity_poly.pdbx_strand_id
1 'polypeptide(L)'
;MAAASRAIAERIPLVDFILEVRDARLLTNYLPCSRRIIVMNKMDLANRSHLKDWIKYFEQRNCISYVINSHNKENVKKIGSHPNIYVLDTPSILPPQILDAESLSLTKAGAISDSLIGEKELAQYFLAILNLSDEYKKWAKLSALENERSFIDHKEECSSGRQPCMKGERQHFTDHTQDFIVHNVRRKLFETISCFNGDMQNEVDLEKLIELQFTTLTEAFHLPIELGDNARSKVATKLLNLYRIGRLGHYTSDPLAF
;
A
#
# COMPACT_ATOMS: atom_id res chain seq x y z
N MET A 1 -12.09 24.77 0.75
CA MET A 1 -12.73 23.67 1.53
C MET A 1 -14.08 24.04 2.13
N ALA A 2 -14.32 25.28 2.57
CA ALA A 2 -15.59 25.68 3.21
C ALA A 2 -16.87 25.50 2.35
N ALA A 3 -16.78 25.53 1.01
CA ALA A 3 -17.92 25.29 0.13
C ALA A 3 -18.42 23.84 0.22
N ALA A 4 -17.51 22.86 0.22
CA ALA A 4 -17.86 21.44 0.33
C ALA A 4 -18.47 21.12 1.71
N SER A 5 -17.86 21.63 2.79
CA SER A 5 -18.38 21.45 4.15
C SER A 5 -19.80 22.03 4.31
N ARG A 6 -20.08 23.20 3.73
CA ARG A 6 -21.44 23.78 3.72
C ARG A 6 -22.42 22.93 2.91
N ALA A 7 -22.04 22.51 1.72
CA ALA A 7 -22.88 21.66 0.88
C ALA A 7 -23.23 20.31 1.54
N ILE A 8 -22.32 19.76 2.34
CA ILE A 8 -22.54 18.57 3.17
C ILE A 8 -23.53 18.88 4.31
N ALA A 9 -23.29 19.96 5.05
CA ALA A 9 -24.13 20.36 6.18
C ALA A 9 -25.59 20.60 5.78
N GLU A 10 -25.83 21.15 4.58
CA GLU A 10 -27.18 21.37 4.02
C GLU A 10 -27.92 20.07 3.67
N ARG A 11 -27.18 18.99 3.35
CA ARG A 11 -27.76 17.71 2.89
C ARG A 11 -27.91 16.68 4.00
N ILE A 12 -27.15 16.78 5.10
CA ILE A 12 -27.26 15.89 6.26
C ILE A 12 -28.70 15.78 6.80
N PRO A 13 -29.49 16.86 6.91
CA PRO A 13 -30.87 16.77 7.37
C PRO A 13 -31.82 16.03 6.42
N LEU A 14 -31.44 15.88 5.13
CA LEU A 14 -32.27 15.27 4.09
C LEU A 14 -32.12 13.75 4.01
N VAL A 15 -31.18 13.16 4.77
CA VAL A 15 -30.84 11.74 4.66
C VAL A 15 -31.19 10.94 5.91
N ASP A 16 -31.57 9.68 5.69
CA ASP A 16 -31.83 8.70 6.76
C ASP A 16 -30.57 8.17 7.42
N PHE A 17 -29.49 8.04 6.66
CA PHE A 17 -28.20 7.57 7.14
C PHE A 17 -27.07 8.22 6.33
N ILE A 18 -25.90 8.36 6.95
CA ILE A 18 -24.68 8.80 6.27
C ILE A 18 -23.83 7.57 5.99
N LEU A 19 -23.48 7.35 4.72
CA LEU A 19 -22.51 6.34 4.33
C LEU A 19 -21.10 6.95 4.39
N GLU A 20 -20.30 6.53 5.36
CA GLU A 20 -18.95 7.04 5.55
C GLU A 20 -17.92 6.06 4.99
N VAL A 21 -17.37 6.38 3.82
CA VAL A 21 -16.36 5.54 3.15
C VAL A 21 -14.96 5.91 3.63
N ARG A 22 -14.24 4.94 4.20
CA ARG A 22 -12.85 5.06 4.67
C ARG A 22 -11.94 4.07 3.95
N ASP A 23 -10.65 4.39 3.84
CA ASP A 23 -9.64 3.43 3.37
C ASP A 23 -9.34 2.42 4.50
N ALA A 24 -9.52 1.13 4.23
CA ALA A 24 -9.35 0.04 5.17
C ALA A 24 -7.91 -0.07 5.75
N ARG A 25 -6.93 0.57 5.10
CA ARG A 25 -5.53 0.60 5.58
C ARG A 25 -5.28 1.67 6.64
N LEU A 26 -6.15 2.68 6.73
CA LEU A 26 -5.96 3.88 7.54
C LEU A 26 -7.15 4.15 8.46
N LEU A 27 -7.55 3.14 9.20
CA LEU A 27 -8.63 3.30 10.16
C LEU A 27 -8.07 3.99 11.41
N THR A 28 -8.66 5.12 11.79
CA THR A 28 -8.29 5.87 12.99
C THR A 28 -9.48 6.00 13.95
N ASN A 29 -9.16 6.12 15.24
CA ASN A 29 -10.11 6.10 16.36
C ASN A 29 -10.86 7.43 16.51
N TYR A 30 -11.64 7.81 15.50
CA TYR A 30 -12.52 8.97 15.60
C TYR A 30 -13.85 8.66 14.93
N LEU A 31 -14.93 8.54 15.71
CA LEU A 31 -16.15 9.37 15.64
C LEU A 31 -17.32 8.78 16.46
N PRO A 32 -18.32 9.64 16.83
CA PRO A 32 -19.56 9.24 17.49
C PRO A 32 -20.53 8.54 16.52
N CYS A 33 -21.23 7.53 17.03
CA CYS A 33 -21.87 6.47 16.26
C CYS A 33 -23.32 6.77 15.76
N SER A 34 -23.85 7.99 15.89
CA SER A 34 -25.26 8.23 15.57
C SER A 34 -25.53 8.38 14.06
N ARG A 35 -26.40 7.52 13.51
CA ARG A 35 -26.96 7.58 12.14
C ARG A 35 -25.92 7.44 11.01
N ARG A 36 -24.80 6.72 11.24
CA ARG A 36 -23.74 6.48 10.25
C ARG A 36 -23.51 4.99 9.98
N ILE A 37 -23.24 4.66 8.73
CA ILE A 37 -22.76 3.34 8.29
C ILE A 37 -21.31 3.52 7.82
N ILE A 38 -20.38 2.80 8.45
CA ILE A 38 -18.96 2.89 8.14
C ILE A 38 -18.61 1.86 7.05
N VAL A 39 -18.02 2.30 5.95
CA VAL A 39 -17.60 1.43 4.85
C VAL A 39 -16.10 1.48 4.72
N MET A 40 -15.44 0.40 5.11
CA MET A 40 -13.99 0.21 5.00
C MET A 40 -13.67 -0.36 3.61
N ASN A 41 -13.32 0.53 2.68
CA ASN A 41 -13.02 0.22 1.28
C ASN A 41 -11.55 -0.19 1.09
N LYS A 42 -11.23 -0.87 -0.01
CA LYS A 42 -9.90 -1.46 -0.31
C LYS A 42 -9.49 -2.56 0.67
N MET A 43 -10.46 -3.37 1.09
CA MET A 43 -10.21 -4.50 2.00
C MET A 43 -9.13 -5.48 1.51
N ASP A 44 -8.95 -5.56 0.20
CA ASP A 44 -7.95 -6.38 -0.49
C ASP A 44 -6.53 -5.89 -0.26
N LEU A 45 -6.33 -4.63 0.14
CA LEU A 45 -5.02 -4.04 0.41
C LEU A 45 -4.67 -3.98 1.91
N ALA A 46 -5.65 -4.25 2.78
CA ALA A 46 -5.50 -4.16 4.23
C ALA A 46 -5.19 -5.52 4.89
N ASN A 47 -4.57 -5.47 6.07
CA ASN A 47 -4.26 -6.67 6.85
C ASN A 47 -5.56 -7.29 7.42
N ARG A 48 -5.79 -8.58 7.14
CA ARG A 48 -7.01 -9.29 7.56
C ARG A 48 -7.17 -9.42 9.07
N SER A 49 -6.08 -9.49 9.84
CA SER A 49 -6.16 -9.57 11.30
C SER A 49 -6.71 -8.25 11.85
N HIS A 50 -6.10 -7.13 11.44
CA HIS A 50 -6.51 -5.80 11.90
C HIS A 50 -7.95 -5.50 11.49
N LEU A 51 -8.39 -5.92 10.30
CA LEU A 51 -9.78 -5.74 9.87
C LEU A 51 -10.77 -6.44 10.80
N LYS A 52 -10.44 -7.64 11.32
CA LYS A 52 -11.30 -8.33 12.30
C LYS A 52 -11.39 -7.55 13.60
N ASP A 53 -10.27 -7.01 14.06
CA ASP A 53 -10.21 -6.22 15.29
C ASP A 53 -11.05 -4.93 15.14
N TRP A 54 -10.99 -4.28 13.98
CA TRP A 54 -11.81 -3.12 13.65
C TRP A 54 -13.30 -3.44 13.55
N ILE A 55 -13.68 -4.54 12.89
CA ILE A 55 -15.07 -4.99 12.85
C ILE A 55 -15.59 -5.18 14.28
N LYS A 56 -14.85 -5.91 15.11
CA LYS A 56 -15.20 -6.14 16.51
C LYS A 56 -15.31 -4.84 17.31
N TYR A 57 -14.40 -3.89 17.08
CA TYR A 57 -14.42 -2.57 17.71
C TYR A 57 -15.69 -1.78 17.36
N PHE A 58 -16.09 -1.77 16.09
CA PHE A 58 -17.30 -1.07 15.65
C PHE A 58 -18.57 -1.77 16.12
N GLU A 59 -18.61 -3.11 16.11
CA GLU A 59 -19.72 -3.91 16.66
C GLU A 59 -19.94 -3.64 18.15
N GLN A 60 -18.86 -3.59 18.94
CA GLN A 60 -18.94 -3.28 20.38
C GLN A 60 -19.48 -1.87 20.66
N ARG A 61 -19.34 -0.94 19.71
CA ARG A 61 -19.86 0.43 19.80
C ARG A 61 -21.24 0.59 19.16
N ASN A 62 -21.88 -0.53 18.78
CA ASN A 62 -23.17 -0.56 18.10
C ASN A 62 -23.16 0.22 16.77
N CYS A 63 -22.02 0.24 16.07
CA CYS A 63 -21.87 0.87 14.77
C CYS A 63 -22.00 -0.15 13.66
N ILE A 64 -22.83 0.16 12.66
CA ILE A 64 -22.96 -0.67 11.46
C ILE A 64 -21.72 -0.42 10.61
N SER A 65 -20.95 -1.48 10.34
CA SER A 65 -19.73 -1.39 9.54
C SER A 65 -19.64 -2.49 8.49
N TYR A 66 -19.13 -2.13 7.31
CA TYR A 66 -18.92 -3.05 6.19
C TYR A 66 -17.49 -2.96 5.70
N VAL A 67 -16.87 -4.11 5.49
CA VAL A 67 -15.56 -4.22 4.85
C VAL A 67 -15.76 -4.67 3.41
N ILE A 68 -15.36 -3.82 2.46
CA ILE A 68 -15.61 -4.06 1.03
C ILE A 68 -14.38 -3.79 0.16
N ASN A 69 -14.41 -4.37 -1.03
CA ASN A 69 -13.64 -3.89 -2.17
C ASN A 69 -14.63 -3.31 -3.18
N SER A 70 -14.62 -1.99 -3.37
CA SER A 70 -15.50 -1.28 -4.31
C SER A 70 -15.32 -1.69 -5.78
N HIS A 71 -14.15 -2.21 -6.17
CA HIS A 71 -13.95 -2.78 -7.51
C HIS A 71 -14.69 -4.11 -7.69
N ASN A 72 -15.05 -4.79 -6.61
CA ASN A 72 -15.86 -6.00 -6.65
C ASN A 72 -17.35 -5.68 -6.44
N LYS A 73 -18.12 -5.74 -7.53
CA LYS A 73 -19.57 -5.45 -7.56
C LYS A 73 -20.37 -6.28 -6.54
N GLU A 74 -19.97 -7.51 -6.26
CA GLU A 74 -20.66 -8.37 -5.29
C GLU A 74 -20.50 -7.88 -3.85
N ASN A 75 -19.36 -7.25 -3.52
CA ASN A 75 -19.18 -6.64 -2.19
C ASN A 75 -20.05 -5.40 -2.02
N VAL A 76 -20.25 -4.60 -3.07
CA VAL A 76 -21.08 -3.39 -3.03
C VAL A 76 -22.57 -3.73 -2.86
N LYS A 77 -23.04 -4.80 -3.53
CA LYS A 77 -24.42 -5.29 -3.40
C LYS A 77 -24.81 -5.66 -1.96
N LYS A 78 -23.85 -6.08 -1.14
CA LYS A 78 -24.10 -6.40 0.28
C LYS A 78 -24.64 -5.20 1.08
N ILE A 79 -24.27 -3.98 0.69
CA ILE A 79 -24.69 -2.76 1.37
C ILE A 79 -26.10 -2.35 0.92
N GLY A 80 -26.39 -2.42 -0.39
CA GLY A 80 -27.61 -1.85 -0.97
C GLY A 80 -28.76 -2.80 -1.25
N SER A 81 -28.61 -4.11 -1.02
CA SER A 81 -29.63 -5.09 -1.43
C SER A 81 -30.80 -5.21 -0.47
N HIS A 82 -30.61 -5.07 0.84
CA HIS A 82 -31.68 -5.22 1.82
C HIS A 82 -31.38 -4.40 3.10
N PRO A 83 -32.09 -3.29 3.36
CA PRO A 83 -33.12 -2.66 2.54
C PRO A 83 -32.54 -1.95 1.30
N ASN A 84 -33.41 -1.56 0.35
CA ASN A 84 -32.99 -0.73 -0.78
C ASN A 84 -32.48 0.63 -0.27
N ILE A 85 -31.23 0.96 -0.60
CA ILE A 85 -30.61 2.23 -0.24
C ILE A 85 -30.55 3.13 -1.48
N TYR A 86 -31.08 4.34 -1.35
CA TYR A 86 -30.89 5.41 -2.34
C TYR A 86 -29.72 6.30 -1.90
N VAL A 87 -28.78 6.55 -2.81
CA VAL A 87 -27.60 7.37 -2.52
C VAL A 87 -27.81 8.76 -3.12
N LEU A 88 -27.78 9.78 -2.27
CA LEU A 88 -27.61 11.15 -2.73
C LEU A 88 -26.15 11.36 -3.08
N ASP A 89 -25.86 11.41 -4.38
CA ASP A 89 -24.52 11.72 -4.86
C ASP A 89 -24.17 13.15 -4.43
N THR A 90 -23.17 13.24 -3.57
CA THR A 90 -22.63 14.52 -3.12
C THR A 90 -21.22 14.63 -3.67
N PRO A 91 -20.78 15.82 -4.12
CA PRO A 91 -19.42 16.04 -4.61
C PRO A 91 -18.36 15.96 -3.48
N SER A 92 -18.64 15.20 -2.42
CA SER A 92 -18.06 15.30 -1.08
C SER A 92 -16.67 14.67 -0.99
N ILE A 93 -15.68 15.54 -0.81
CA ILE A 93 -14.48 15.22 -0.07
C ILE A 93 -14.60 16.02 1.24
N LEU A 94 -14.79 15.34 2.37
CA LEU A 94 -14.54 15.97 3.66
C LEU A 94 -13.05 16.32 3.70
N PRO A 95 -12.67 17.53 4.14
CA PRO A 95 -11.26 17.83 4.32
C PRO A 95 -10.66 16.80 5.28
N PRO A 96 -9.51 16.21 4.95
CA PRO A 96 -8.82 15.33 5.89
C PRO A 96 -8.58 16.13 7.17
N GLN A 97 -8.91 15.54 8.32
CA GLN A 97 -8.45 16.08 9.59
C GLN A 97 -6.98 15.71 9.68
N ILE A 98 -6.11 16.68 9.38
CA ILE A 98 -4.66 16.46 9.35
C ILE A 98 -4.16 16.63 10.79
N LEU A 99 -4.14 15.55 11.56
CA LEU A 99 -3.20 15.43 12.68
C LEU A 99 -1.84 15.03 12.09
N ASP A 100 -0.74 15.54 12.65
CA ASP A 100 0.60 15.46 12.04
C ASP A 100 1.00 14.02 11.62
N ALA A 101 0.70 13.02 12.47
CA ALA A 101 0.91 11.60 12.17
C ALA A 101 -0.12 10.99 11.18
N GLU A 102 -1.36 11.50 11.17
CA GLU A 102 -2.40 11.06 10.24
C GLU A 102 -2.15 11.58 8.82
N SER A 103 -1.49 12.72 8.67
CA SER A 103 -1.06 13.28 7.38
C SER A 103 -0.24 12.27 6.56
N LEU A 104 0.67 11.59 7.25
CA LEU A 104 1.61 10.64 6.68
C LEU A 104 0.92 9.34 6.30
N SER A 105 0.00 8.88 7.16
CA SER A 105 -0.91 7.79 6.88
C SER A 105 -1.78 8.07 5.65
N LEU A 106 -2.47 9.20 5.60
CA LEU A 106 -3.35 9.59 4.47
C LEU A 106 -2.59 9.67 3.15
N THR A 107 -1.36 10.18 3.18
CA THR A 107 -0.51 10.26 1.99
C THR A 107 -0.02 8.88 1.55
N LYS A 108 0.29 7.99 2.50
CA LYS A 108 0.57 6.56 2.23
C LYS A 108 -0.60 5.90 1.47
N ALA A 109 -1.84 6.10 1.86
CA ALA A 109 -2.99 5.55 1.11
C ALA A 109 -3.26 6.22 -0.25
N GLY A 110 -2.57 7.32 -0.56
CA GLY A 110 -2.79 8.13 -1.76
C GLY A 110 -4.03 9.02 -1.66
N ALA A 111 -4.45 9.38 -0.45
CA ALA A 111 -5.61 10.25 -0.21
C ALA A 111 -5.24 11.75 -0.26
N ILE A 112 -3.97 12.09 -0.04
CA ILE A 112 -3.41 13.45 -0.10
C ILE A 112 -2.31 13.49 -1.17
N SER A 113 -2.10 14.66 -1.77
CA SER A 113 -1.02 14.89 -2.75
C SER A 113 0.36 14.73 -2.11
N ASP A 114 1.24 13.97 -2.77
CA ASP A 114 2.62 13.71 -2.34
C ASP A 114 3.47 14.97 -2.30
N SER A 115 3.05 16.02 -3.02
CA SER A 115 3.71 17.32 -3.05
C SER A 115 3.75 18.03 -1.70
N LEU A 116 2.93 17.64 -0.73
CA LEU A 116 2.87 18.29 0.59
C LEU A 116 3.94 17.79 1.57
N ILE A 117 4.30 16.51 1.50
CA ILE A 117 5.27 15.87 2.42
C ILE A 117 6.60 15.57 1.70
N GLY A 118 6.55 15.36 0.39
CA GLY A 118 7.68 14.90 -0.41
C GLY A 118 7.67 13.38 -0.55
N GLU A 119 7.84 12.90 -1.79
CA GLU A 119 7.81 11.47 -2.11
C GLU A 119 8.93 10.71 -1.39
N LYS A 120 10.10 11.33 -1.20
CA LYS A 120 11.27 10.71 -0.56
C LYS A 120 10.98 10.41 0.90
N GLU A 121 10.46 11.38 1.63
CA GLU A 121 10.11 11.31 3.04
C GLU A 121 9.03 10.25 3.27
N LEU A 122 8.02 10.21 2.38
CA LEU A 122 6.98 9.18 2.38
C LEU A 122 7.53 7.78 2.14
N ALA A 123 8.47 7.63 1.20
CA ALA A 123 9.10 6.36 0.90
C ALA A 123 10.01 5.89 2.05
N GLN A 124 10.76 6.80 2.69
CA GLN A 124 11.54 6.50 3.90
C GLN A 124 10.63 6.02 5.04
N TYR A 125 9.51 6.71 5.28
CA TYR A 125 8.54 6.28 6.28
C TYR A 125 7.91 4.91 5.96
N PHE A 126 7.55 4.66 4.69
CA PHE A 126 7.06 3.35 4.28
C PHE A 126 8.10 2.25 4.55
N LEU A 127 9.37 2.48 4.22
CA LEU A 127 10.46 1.55 4.51
C LEU A 127 10.64 1.34 6.02
N ALA A 128 10.53 2.38 6.85
CA ALA A 128 10.54 2.22 8.30
C ALA A 128 9.43 1.29 8.79
N ILE A 129 8.19 1.46 8.32
CA ILE A 129 7.07 0.56 8.64
C ILE A 129 7.36 -0.87 8.17
N LEU A 130 7.84 -1.02 6.94
CA LEU A 130 8.19 -2.32 6.37
C LEU A 130 9.19 -3.05 7.27
N ASN A 131 10.25 -2.34 7.65
CA ASN A 131 11.38 -2.81 8.43
C ASN A 131 10.99 -3.21 9.87
N LEU A 132 10.05 -2.49 10.48
CA LEU A 132 9.49 -2.81 11.79
C LEU A 132 8.41 -3.91 11.75
N SER A 133 7.89 -4.24 10.57
CA SER A 133 6.84 -5.25 10.38
C SER A 133 7.41 -6.64 10.11
N ASP A 134 6.61 -7.69 10.33
CA ASP A 134 6.96 -9.06 9.92
C ASP A 134 6.54 -9.41 8.48
N GLU A 135 5.93 -8.48 7.74
CA GLU A 135 5.38 -8.75 6.41
C GLU A 135 6.46 -9.12 5.38
N TYR A 136 7.65 -8.52 5.48
CA TYR A 136 8.77 -8.82 4.57
C TYR A 136 9.26 -10.26 4.70
N LYS A 137 9.09 -10.91 5.86
CA LYS A 137 9.52 -12.30 6.11
C LYS A 137 8.86 -13.30 5.17
N LYS A 138 7.68 -12.97 4.63
CA LYS A 138 6.97 -13.79 3.61
C LYS A 138 7.79 -13.91 2.32
N TRP A 139 8.72 -13.00 2.07
CA TRP A 139 9.59 -13.00 0.89
C TRP A 139 10.82 -13.89 1.04
N ALA A 140 11.04 -14.54 2.18
CA ALA A 140 12.17 -15.45 2.38
C ALA A 140 12.23 -16.60 1.36
N LYS A 141 11.08 -17.01 0.82
CA LYS A 141 11.01 -18.05 -0.23
C LYS A 141 11.50 -17.57 -1.59
N LEU A 142 11.53 -16.26 -1.83
CA LEU A 142 11.94 -15.67 -3.11
C LEU A 142 13.46 -15.73 -3.30
N SER A 143 14.24 -15.66 -2.22
CA SER A 143 15.69 -15.83 -2.27
C SER A 143 16.10 -17.30 -2.42
N ALA A 144 15.32 -18.24 -1.87
CA ALA A 144 15.59 -19.67 -1.98
C ALA A 144 15.44 -20.22 -3.41
N LEU A 145 14.48 -19.71 -4.19
CA LEU A 145 14.15 -20.23 -5.52
C LEU A 145 15.22 -19.94 -6.58
N GLU A 146 16.04 -18.89 -6.41
CA GLU A 146 17.15 -18.60 -7.32
C GLU A 146 18.39 -19.43 -7.02
N ASN A 147 18.61 -19.81 -5.76
CA ASN A 147 19.68 -20.74 -5.43
C ASN A 147 19.47 -22.09 -6.13
N GLU A 148 18.22 -22.50 -6.39
CA GLU A 148 17.95 -23.71 -7.19
C GLU A 148 18.19 -23.50 -8.70
N ARG A 149 17.93 -22.31 -9.24
CA ARG A 149 18.19 -22.01 -10.67
C ARG A 149 19.67 -21.88 -10.97
N SER A 150 20.48 -21.38 -10.04
CA SER A 150 21.94 -21.28 -10.23
C SER A 150 22.66 -22.63 -10.20
N PHE A 151 22.03 -23.71 -9.72
CA PHE A 151 22.58 -25.07 -9.80
C PHE A 151 22.23 -25.82 -11.10
N ILE A 152 21.20 -25.42 -11.84
CA ILE A 152 20.75 -26.13 -13.05
C ILE A 152 21.49 -25.67 -14.32
N ASP A 153 22.09 -24.48 -14.31
CA ASP A 153 22.75 -23.89 -15.50
C ASP A 153 24.14 -24.46 -15.86
N HIS A 154 24.63 -25.47 -15.14
CA HIS A 154 25.94 -26.09 -15.42
C HIS A 154 25.91 -27.53 -15.95
N LYS A 155 24.74 -28.06 -16.32
CA LYS A 155 24.69 -29.44 -16.83
C LYS A 155 23.58 -29.71 -17.82
N GLU A 156 23.62 -29.08 -18.98
CA GLU A 156 23.07 -29.67 -20.21
C GLU A 156 23.55 -28.89 -21.45
N GLU A 157 24.75 -29.24 -21.93
CA GLU A 157 25.05 -29.10 -23.35
C GLU A 157 24.47 -30.29 -24.11
N CYS A 158 23.82 -29.96 -25.23
CA CYS A 158 23.53 -30.80 -26.39
C CYS A 158 22.24 -31.65 -26.34
N SER A 159 21.17 -31.20 -27.01
CA SER A 159 20.89 -31.61 -28.39
C SER A 159 19.52 -31.14 -28.93
N SER A 160 19.57 -30.53 -30.13
CA SER A 160 18.55 -30.49 -31.19
C SER A 160 17.14 -29.92 -30.92
N GLY A 161 16.91 -28.71 -31.45
CA GLY A 161 15.87 -28.51 -32.46
C GLY A 161 14.59 -27.78 -32.06
N ARG A 162 14.59 -26.44 -32.20
CA ARG A 162 13.67 -25.64 -33.06
C ARG A 162 13.86 -24.16 -32.75
N GLN A 163 14.30 -23.43 -33.75
CA GLN A 163 14.33 -21.97 -33.79
C GLN A 163 12.88 -21.45 -33.84
N PRO A 164 12.54 -20.43 -33.04
CA PRO A 164 11.66 -19.39 -33.55
C PRO A 164 12.33 -18.01 -33.45
N CYS A 165 12.58 -17.45 -34.64
CA CYS A 165 12.49 -16.03 -35.00
C CYS A 165 12.78 -14.99 -33.90
N MET A 166 14.02 -14.48 -33.90
CA MET A 166 14.34 -13.16 -33.37
C MET A 166 13.59 -12.09 -34.18
N LYS A 167 12.44 -11.64 -33.70
CA LYS A 167 11.74 -10.44 -34.19
C LYS A 167 10.77 -9.91 -33.14
N GLY A 168 11.24 -8.94 -32.36
CA GLY A 168 10.48 -8.22 -31.34
C GLY A 168 11.36 -7.53 -30.29
N GLU A 169 12.54 -7.04 -30.67
CA GLU A 169 13.41 -6.29 -29.76
C GLU A 169 12.85 -4.88 -29.51
N ARG A 170 12.77 -4.50 -28.22
CA ARG A 170 12.29 -3.23 -27.62
C ARG A 170 10.82 -3.17 -27.16
N GLN A 171 10.39 -4.12 -26.33
CA GLN A 171 9.13 -3.99 -25.58
C GLN A 171 9.35 -4.01 -24.06
N HIS A 172 9.10 -2.86 -23.43
CA HIS A 172 8.76 -2.65 -22.00
C HIS A 172 9.81 -2.92 -20.90
N PHE A 173 10.97 -2.24 -20.91
CA PHE A 173 11.84 -2.13 -19.73
C PHE A 173 11.44 -1.00 -18.75
N THR A 174 10.41 -0.21 -19.05
CA THR A 174 10.06 1.01 -18.31
C THR A 174 8.98 0.83 -17.24
N ASP A 175 8.22 -0.27 -17.30
CA ASP A 175 7.08 -0.49 -16.40
C ASP A 175 7.49 -1.24 -15.13
N HIS A 176 7.78 -0.47 -14.08
CA HIS A 176 8.10 -0.97 -12.74
C HIS A 176 7.02 -1.84 -12.07
N THR A 177 5.80 -1.89 -12.62
CA THR A 177 4.72 -2.73 -12.06
C THR A 177 4.78 -4.17 -12.53
N GLN A 178 5.67 -4.52 -13.47
CA GLN A 178 5.84 -5.88 -13.97
C GLN A 178 6.29 -6.88 -12.87
N ASP A 179 5.81 -8.12 -12.98
CA ASP A 179 6.01 -9.17 -11.96
C ASP A 179 7.48 -9.44 -11.63
N PHE A 180 8.35 -9.49 -12.64
CA PHE A 180 9.78 -9.75 -12.43
C PHE A 180 10.47 -8.59 -11.70
N ILE A 181 10.07 -7.33 -11.97
CA ILE A 181 10.60 -6.16 -11.27
C ILE A 181 10.12 -6.17 -9.82
N VAL A 182 8.84 -6.40 -9.60
CA VAL A 182 8.26 -6.51 -8.25
C VAL A 182 8.91 -7.64 -7.45
N HIS A 183 9.18 -8.78 -8.09
CA HIS A 183 9.91 -9.90 -7.48
C HIS A 183 11.32 -9.48 -7.07
N ASN A 184 12.06 -8.82 -7.97
CA ASN A 184 13.41 -8.33 -7.68
C ASN A 184 13.42 -7.31 -6.53
N VAL A 185 12.48 -6.36 -6.53
CA VAL A 185 12.30 -5.37 -5.45
C VAL A 185 12.07 -6.06 -4.10
N ARG A 186 11.11 -6.99 -4.03
CA ARG A 186 10.80 -7.74 -2.79
C ARG A 186 12.01 -8.54 -2.29
N ARG A 187 12.71 -9.22 -3.20
CA ARG A 187 13.93 -9.98 -2.89
C ARG A 187 15.02 -9.05 -2.33
N LYS A 188 15.35 -7.97 -3.05
CA LYS A 188 16.39 -7.03 -2.63
C LYS A 188 16.07 -6.40 -1.27
N LEU A 189 14.82 -6.03 -1.02
CA LEU A 189 14.38 -5.54 0.29
C LEU A 189 14.57 -6.61 1.37
N PHE A 190 14.13 -7.86 1.13
CA PHE A 190 14.31 -8.96 2.06
C PHE A 190 15.78 -9.25 2.38
N GLU A 191 16.63 -9.35 1.36
CA GLU A 191 18.07 -9.60 1.50
C GLU A 191 18.75 -8.45 2.28
N THR A 192 18.41 -7.21 1.94
CA THR A 192 18.97 -6.03 2.62
C THR A 192 18.62 -6.02 4.10
N ILE A 193 17.36 -6.31 4.45
CA ILE A 193 16.93 -6.38 5.86
C ILE A 193 17.61 -7.57 6.57
N SER A 194 17.65 -8.74 5.93
CA SER A 194 18.16 -9.97 6.56
C SER A 194 19.67 -9.95 6.79
N CYS A 195 20.42 -9.22 5.96
CA CYS A 195 21.88 -9.09 6.06
C CYS A 195 22.31 -7.88 6.89
N PHE A 196 21.39 -7.07 7.39
CA PHE A 196 21.72 -5.86 8.14
C PHE A 196 22.09 -6.19 9.59
N ASN A 197 23.32 -5.82 9.98
CA ASN A 197 23.87 -6.09 11.31
C ASN A 197 23.64 -4.93 12.30
N GLY A 198 22.45 -4.33 12.31
CA GLY A 198 22.10 -3.21 13.19
C GLY A 198 20.78 -3.40 13.93
N ASP A 199 20.52 -2.55 14.92
CA ASP A 199 19.28 -2.58 15.69
C ASP A 199 18.19 -1.75 15.01
N MET A 200 17.08 -2.40 14.67
CA MET A 200 15.93 -1.78 14.00
C MET A 200 15.17 -0.81 14.90
N GLN A 201 15.37 -0.88 16.23
CA GLN A 201 14.80 0.06 17.21
C GLN A 201 15.66 1.32 17.39
N ASN A 202 16.91 1.29 16.91
CA ASN A 202 17.81 2.44 16.96
C ASN A 202 17.59 3.31 15.71
N GLU A 203 17.27 4.59 15.91
CA GLU A 203 16.97 5.54 14.84
C GLU A 203 18.13 5.68 13.83
N VAL A 204 19.37 5.69 14.31
CA VAL A 204 20.57 5.86 13.48
C VAL A 204 20.82 4.62 12.61
N ASP A 205 20.60 3.43 13.17
CA ASP A 205 20.76 2.18 12.40
C ASP A 205 19.61 1.98 11.43
N LEU A 206 18.39 2.34 11.80
CA LEU A 206 17.24 2.34 10.90
C LEU A 206 17.45 3.29 9.71
N GLU A 207 17.98 4.49 9.95
CA GLU A 207 18.31 5.45 8.88
C GLU A 207 19.35 4.86 7.91
N LYS A 208 20.43 4.26 8.43
CA LYS A 208 21.44 3.58 7.59
C LYS A 208 20.84 2.46 6.75
N LEU A 209 19.94 1.67 7.33
CA LEU A 209 19.25 0.60 6.60
C LEU A 209 18.39 1.16 5.48
N ILE A 210 17.62 2.22 5.74
CA ILE A 210 16.77 2.86 4.73
C ILE A 210 17.64 3.41 3.59
N GLU A 211 18.75 4.05 3.90
CA GLU A 211 19.70 4.55 2.88
C GLU A 211 20.29 3.41 2.03
N LEU A 212 20.62 2.28 2.65
CA LEU A 212 21.06 1.08 1.94
C LEU A 212 19.94 0.54 1.02
N GLN A 213 18.69 0.52 1.50
CA GLN A 213 17.53 0.09 0.72
C GLN A 213 17.28 1.00 -0.49
N PHE A 214 17.40 2.32 -0.37
CA PHE A 214 17.30 3.22 -1.52
C PHE A 214 18.37 2.93 -2.59
N THR A 215 19.58 2.59 -2.14
CA THR A 215 20.69 2.23 -3.02
C THR A 215 20.39 0.91 -3.76
N THR A 216 20.00 -0.13 -3.04
CA THR A 216 19.67 -1.44 -3.65
C THR A 216 18.42 -1.39 -4.55
N LEU A 217 17.45 -0.55 -4.21
CA LEU A 217 16.27 -0.34 -5.04
C LEU A 217 16.56 0.40 -6.35
N THR A 218 17.57 1.27 -6.37
CA THR A 218 18.00 1.95 -7.60
C THR A 218 18.42 0.93 -8.65
N GLU A 219 19.17 -0.10 -8.24
CA GLU A 219 19.54 -1.24 -9.07
C GLU A 219 18.33 -2.10 -9.44
N ALA A 220 17.45 -2.39 -8.47
CA ALA A 220 16.27 -3.24 -8.70
C ALA A 220 15.31 -2.64 -9.74
N PHE A 221 15.22 -1.31 -9.81
CA PHE A 221 14.42 -0.59 -10.79
C PHE A 221 15.14 -0.30 -12.12
N HIS A 222 16.39 -0.76 -12.29
CA HIS A 222 17.23 -0.51 -13.46
C HIS A 222 17.38 0.98 -13.78
N LEU A 223 17.49 1.82 -12.75
CA LEU A 223 17.67 3.27 -12.92
C LEU A 223 19.15 3.58 -13.22
N PRO A 224 19.44 4.47 -14.19
CA PRO A 224 20.82 4.83 -14.51
C PRO A 224 21.48 5.56 -13.34
N ILE A 225 22.73 5.16 -13.06
CA ILE A 225 23.55 5.63 -11.93
C ILE A 225 23.81 7.15 -12.01
N GLU A 226 23.78 7.73 -13.20
CA GLU A 226 24.04 9.16 -13.47
C GLU A 226 22.96 10.13 -12.93
N LEU A 227 21.86 9.61 -12.37
CA LEU A 227 20.73 10.44 -11.93
C LEU A 227 20.93 11.12 -10.56
N GLY A 228 21.95 10.78 -9.77
CA GLY A 228 22.20 11.40 -8.46
C GLY A 228 20.94 11.46 -7.58
N ASP A 229 20.61 12.65 -7.04
CA ASP A 229 19.41 12.87 -6.21
C ASP A 229 18.09 12.59 -6.94
N ASN A 230 18.05 12.73 -8.27
CA ASN A 230 16.87 12.40 -9.07
C ASN A 230 16.61 10.88 -9.10
N ALA A 231 17.63 10.04 -8.88
CA ALA A 231 17.44 8.60 -8.78
C ALA A 231 16.58 8.24 -7.56
N ARG A 232 16.87 8.84 -6.41
CA ARG A 232 16.14 8.59 -5.15
C ARG A 232 14.69 9.01 -5.25
N SER A 233 14.40 10.17 -5.85
CA SER A 233 13.02 10.59 -6.11
C SER A 233 12.28 9.58 -6.99
N LYS A 234 12.88 9.11 -8.08
CA LYS A 234 12.26 8.08 -8.94
C LYS A 234 12.05 6.74 -8.23
N VAL A 235 12.99 6.31 -7.39
CA VAL A 235 12.83 5.13 -6.53
C VAL A 235 11.64 5.32 -5.62
N ALA A 236 11.53 6.48 -4.96
CA ALA A 236 10.42 6.81 -4.07
C ALA A 236 9.08 6.75 -4.80
N THR A 237 8.94 7.40 -5.95
CA THR A 237 7.70 7.37 -6.76
C THR A 237 7.30 5.93 -7.12
N LYS A 238 8.26 5.12 -7.61
CA LYS A 238 8.01 3.74 -8.02
C LYS A 238 7.66 2.85 -6.83
N LEU A 239 8.37 2.99 -5.72
CA LEU A 239 8.13 2.24 -4.49
C LEU A 239 6.74 2.56 -3.91
N LEU A 240 6.40 3.85 -3.81
CA LEU A 240 5.08 4.30 -3.34
C LEU A 240 3.96 3.82 -4.26
N ASN A 241 4.16 3.81 -5.59
CA ASN A 241 3.18 3.24 -6.49
C ASN A 241 2.97 1.76 -6.21
N LEU A 242 4.04 0.95 -6.16
CA LEU A 242 3.96 -0.48 -5.86
C LEU A 242 3.27 -0.76 -4.52
N TYR A 243 3.54 0.06 -3.50
CA TYR A 243 2.84 0.00 -2.23
C TYR A 243 1.34 0.29 -2.40
N ARG A 244 0.97 1.37 -3.09
CA ARG A 244 -0.42 1.82 -3.26
C ARG A 244 -1.30 0.80 -3.95
N ILE A 245 -0.75 0.09 -4.93
CA ILE A 245 -1.43 -0.96 -5.68
C ILE A 245 -1.35 -2.34 -4.98
N GLY A 246 -0.79 -2.44 -3.77
CA GLY A 246 -0.70 -3.69 -3.00
C GLY A 246 0.36 -4.67 -3.47
N ARG A 247 1.21 -4.28 -4.42
CA ARG A 247 2.25 -5.14 -4.96
C ARG A 247 3.46 -5.28 -4.04
N LEU A 248 3.51 -4.57 -2.92
CA LEU A 248 4.45 -4.84 -1.83
C LEU A 248 3.80 -5.58 -0.66
N GLY A 249 2.56 -6.07 -0.77
CA GLY A 249 1.89 -6.74 0.34
C GLY A 249 0.90 -5.84 1.07
N HIS A 250 0.43 -6.29 2.22
CA HIS A 250 -0.72 -5.70 2.91
C HIS A 250 -0.25 -5.07 4.22
N TYR A 251 -0.30 -3.74 4.27
CA TYR A 251 0.11 -2.98 5.46
C TYR A 251 -1.04 -2.12 5.94
N THR A 252 -1.20 -2.09 7.25
CA THR A 252 -2.15 -1.25 7.98
C THR A 252 -1.35 -0.30 8.87
N SER A 253 -1.77 0.97 8.94
CA SER A 253 -1.18 1.90 9.90
C SER A 253 -1.68 1.53 11.29
N ASP A 254 -0.76 1.01 12.10
CA ASP A 254 -0.87 0.51 13.47
C ASP A 254 -2.00 -0.49 13.83
N PRO A 255 -1.72 -1.47 14.69
CA PRO A 255 -2.76 -2.15 15.44
C PRO A 255 -3.40 -1.13 16.40
N LEU A 256 -4.69 -1.30 16.67
CA LEU A 256 -5.33 -0.65 17.81
C LEU A 256 -4.47 -0.86 19.06
N ALA A 257 -3.74 0.16 19.49
CA ALA A 257 -3.20 0.21 20.84
C ALA A 257 -4.42 0.37 21.76
N PHE A 258 -4.92 -0.78 22.24
CA PHE A 258 -5.89 -0.83 23.33
C PHE A 258 -5.20 -0.52 24.65
#